data_AF-A0A8C8BMF1-F1
#
_entry.id   AF-A0A8C8BMF1-F1
#
_cell.length_a   1.000
_cell.length_b   1.000
_cell.length_c   1.000
_cell.angle_alpha   90.00
_cell.angle_beta   90.00
_cell.angle_gamma   90.00
#
_symmetry.space_group_name_H-M   'P 1'
#
loop_
_entity.id
_entity.type
_entity.pdbx_description
1 polymer ?
#
loop_
_entity_poly.entity_id
_entity_poly.type
_entity_poly.pdbx_seq_one_letter_code
_entity_poly.pdbx_strand_id
1 'polypeptide(L)'
;LPAAEAQRIEIHKLRQGDNLILGFSIGGGIDQDPTQNPFSEDKTDKVNGWDMTMVTHDQARKRLTKRNEEVVRLLVTRQSLQKAVQQSMMS
;
A
#
# COMPACT_ATOMS: atom_id res chain seq x y z
N LEU A 1 3.69 11.98 -18.55
CA LEU A 1 3.70 10.66 -17.89
C LEU A 1 2.25 10.34 -17.56
N PRO A 2 1.67 9.21 -18.01
CA PRO A 2 0.33 8.84 -17.59
C PRO A 2 0.33 8.79 -16.06
N ALA A 3 -0.63 9.45 -15.43
CA ALA A 3 -0.80 9.38 -13.99
C ALA A 3 -0.92 7.90 -13.64
N ALA A 4 -0.01 7.36 -12.83
CA ALA A 4 -0.18 6.01 -12.32
C ALA A 4 -1.52 5.98 -11.58
N GLU A 5 -2.45 5.18 -12.07
CA GLU A 5 -3.82 5.19 -11.57
C GLU A 5 -3.85 4.54 -10.20
N ALA A 6 -4.17 5.37 -9.20
CA ALA A 6 -4.18 4.96 -7.82
C ALA A 6 -5.57 4.51 -7.39
N GLN A 7 -5.65 3.37 -6.71
CA GLN A 7 -6.82 2.90 -5.99
C GLN A 7 -6.76 3.34 -4.53
N ARG A 8 -7.91 3.78 -4.01
CA ARG A 8 -8.08 4.04 -2.57
C ARG A 8 -8.70 2.81 -1.94
N ILE A 9 -8.07 2.31 -0.88
CA ILE A 9 -8.53 1.15 -0.11
C ILE A 9 -8.70 1.59 1.34
N GLU A 10 -9.86 1.33 1.92
CA GLU A 10 -10.11 1.53 3.35
C GLU A 10 -10.19 0.17 4.04
N ILE A 11 -9.37 -0.01 5.06
CA ILE A 11 -9.26 -1.27 5.81
C ILE A 11 -9.63 -0.99 7.26
N HIS A 12 -10.71 -1.62 7.74
CA HIS A 12 -11.03 -1.70 9.15
C HIS A 12 -10.23 -2.86 9.76
N LYS A 13 -9.38 -2.56 10.74
CA LYS A 13 -8.56 -3.58 11.41
C LYS A 13 -9.45 -4.55 12.18
N LEU A 14 -9.12 -5.83 12.11
CA LEU A 14 -9.76 -6.86 12.91
C LEU A 14 -9.14 -6.86 14.31
N ARG A 15 -9.98 -6.85 15.35
CA ARG A 15 -9.53 -7.03 16.72
C ARG A 15 -9.29 -8.51 17.02
N GLN A 16 -8.09 -8.83 17.50
CA GLN A 16 -7.69 -10.17 17.92
C GLN A 16 -6.98 -10.07 19.27
N GLY A 17 -7.73 -10.33 20.35
CA GLY A 17 -7.28 -10.02 21.71
C GLY A 17 -6.97 -8.53 21.88
N ASP A 18 -5.78 -8.22 22.38
CA ASP A 18 -5.29 -6.84 22.54
C ASP A 18 -4.74 -6.22 21.25
N ASN A 19 -4.68 -6.99 20.16
CA ASN A 19 -4.11 -6.54 18.89
C ASN A 19 -5.18 -6.08 17.89
N LEU A 20 -4.77 -5.16 17.02
CA LEU A 20 -5.49 -4.79 15.80
C LEU A 20 -4.67 -5.26 14.60
N ILE A 21 -5.23 -6.15 13.79
CA ILE A 21 -4.54 -6.76 12.66
C ILE A 21 -5.17 -6.33 11.33
N LEU A 22 -4.34 -6.27 10.29
CA LEU A 22 -4.76 -5.85 8.94
C LEU A 22 -5.10 -7.02 8.01
N GLY A 23 -4.60 -8.23 8.30
CA GLY A 23 -4.85 -9.41 7.46
C GLY A 23 -4.05 -9.47 6.16
N PHE A 24 -3.02 -8.64 5.98
CA PHE A 24 -2.11 -8.68 4.82
C PHE A 24 -0.65 -8.48 5.26
N SER A 25 0.28 -8.79 4.35
CA SER A 25 1.73 -8.60 4.53
C SER A 25 2.28 -7.53 3.59
N ILE A 26 3.39 -6.90 3.97
CA ILE A 26 4.09 -5.92 3.14
C ILE A 26 5.51 -6.40 2.81
N GLY A 27 6.03 -5.98 1.67
CA GLY A 27 7.42 -6.17 1.27
C GLY A 27 8.03 -4.85 0.76
N GLY A 28 9.36 -4.78 0.72
CA GLY A 28 10.10 -3.58 0.30
C GLY A 28 10.45 -2.62 1.44
N GLY A 29 10.83 -1.41 1.06
CA GLY A 29 11.48 -0.41 1.91
C GLY A 29 12.84 -0.01 1.32
N ILE A 30 13.27 1.23 1.52
CA ILE A 30 14.55 1.74 0.96
C ILE A 30 15.78 1.05 1.55
N ASP A 31 15.61 0.34 2.67
CA ASP A 31 16.61 -0.43 3.41
C ASP A 31 16.61 -1.92 3.05
N GLN A 32 15.82 -2.35 2.07
CA GLN A 32 15.71 -3.74 1.64
C GLN A 32 16.25 -3.91 0.21
N ASP A 33 16.63 -5.14 -0.15
CA ASP A 33 17.02 -5.46 -1.53
C ASP A 33 15.78 -5.51 -2.44
N PRO A 34 15.63 -4.59 -3.42
CA PRO A 34 14.48 -4.55 -4.29
C PRO A 34 14.36 -5.78 -5.21
N THR A 35 15.46 -6.50 -5.48
CA THR A 35 15.45 -7.69 -6.35
C THR A 35 14.75 -8.88 -5.71
N GLN A 36 14.56 -8.85 -4.39
CA GLN A 36 13.87 -9.89 -3.62
C GLN A 36 12.35 -9.67 -3.57
N ASN A 37 11.82 -8.53 -4.03
CA ASN A 37 10.39 -8.24 -4.02
C ASN A 37 9.74 -8.58 -5.37
N PRO A 38 9.00 -9.69 -5.50
CA PRO A 38 8.35 -10.07 -6.76
C PRO A 38 7.14 -9.18 -7.10
N PHE A 39 6.73 -8.28 -6.20
CA PHE A 39 5.56 -7.42 -6.35
C PHE A 39 5.92 -5.95 -6.59
N SER A 40 7.05 -5.65 -7.22
CA SER A 40 7.50 -4.27 -7.44
C SER A 40 6.59 -3.41 -8.33
N GLU A 41 5.63 -4.02 -9.03
CA GLU A 41 4.69 -3.33 -9.91
C GLU A 41 3.46 -2.76 -9.19
N ASP A 42 3.04 -3.37 -8.07
CA ASP A 42 1.96 -2.87 -7.22
C ASP A 42 2.59 -2.17 -6.00
N LYS A 43 2.31 -0.89 -5.80
CA LYS A 43 2.99 -0.06 -4.79
C LYS A 43 1.99 0.64 -3.88
N THR A 44 2.32 0.72 -2.58
CA THR A 44 1.60 1.59 -1.65
C THR A 44 2.26 2.97 -1.68
N ASP A 45 1.52 3.99 -2.12
CA ASP A 45 2.01 5.36 -2.22
C ASP A 45 1.76 6.14 -0.93
N LYS A 46 0.61 5.93 -0.28
CA LYS A 46 0.24 6.61 0.96
C LYS A 46 -0.48 5.71 1.97
N VAL A 47 -0.26 5.97 3.26
CA VAL A 47 -0.97 5.35 4.39
C VAL A 47 -1.49 6.46 5.31
N ASN A 48 -2.82 6.60 5.41
CA ASN A 48 -3.46 7.67 6.20
C ASN A 48 -2.87 9.07 5.88
N GLY A 49 -2.61 9.32 4.59
CA GLY A 49 -2.02 10.57 4.08
C GLY A 49 -0.50 10.67 4.15
N TRP A 50 0.19 9.73 4.80
CA TRP A 50 1.65 9.71 4.91
C TRP A 50 2.27 9.07 3.68
N ASP A 51 3.28 9.72 3.12
CA ASP A 51 4.03 9.24 1.96
C ASP A 51 4.86 7.99 2.29
N MET A 52 4.70 6.94 1.50
CA MET A 52 5.37 5.64 1.66
C MET A 52 6.46 5.38 0.59
N THR A 53 6.75 6.34 -0.29
CA THR A 53 7.67 6.13 -1.43
C THR A 53 9.13 6.00 -0.99
N MET A 54 9.53 6.69 0.08
CA MET A 54 10.90 6.76 0.57
C MET A 54 10.96 6.47 2.08
N VAL A 55 10.48 5.29 2.47
CA VAL A 55 10.50 4.82 3.87
C VAL A 55 11.21 3.48 3.99
N THR A 56 11.76 3.23 5.18
CA THR A 56 12.26 1.90 5.55
C THR A 56 11.11 0.93 5.78
N HIS A 57 11.39 -0.37 5.71
CA HIS A 57 10.41 -1.42 6.00
C HIS A 57 9.76 -1.22 7.38
N ASP A 58 10.57 -0.96 8.41
CA ASP A 58 10.06 -0.79 9.78
C ASP A 58 9.23 0.48 9.95
N GLN A 59 9.54 1.57 9.23
CA GLN A 59 8.70 2.78 9.21
C GLN A 59 7.33 2.50 8.60
N ALA A 60 7.27 1.80 7.46
CA ALA A 60 6.00 1.40 6.85
C ALA A 60 5.18 0.51 7.79
N ARG A 61 5.81 -0.52 8.39
CA ARG A 61 5.21 -1.41 9.38
C ARG A 61 4.62 -0.61 10.55
N LYS A 62 5.41 0.26 11.18
CA LYS A 62 4.97 1.11 12.30
C LYS A 62 3.78 1.99 11.93
N ARG A 63 3.74 2.52 10.69
CA ARG A 63 2.64 3.37 10.23
C ARG A 63 1.34 2.58 10.08
N LEU A 64 1.43 1.36 9.53
CA LEU A 64 0.30 0.45 9.32
C LEU A 64 -0.24 -0.13 10.64
N THR A 65 0.62 -0.39 11.61
CA THR A 65 0.26 -1.08 12.86
C THR A 65 0.04 -0.15 14.07
N LYS A 66 -0.21 1.15 13.86
CA LYS A 66 -0.55 2.06 14.97
C LYS A 66 -1.80 1.57 15.70
N ARG A 67 -1.70 1.40 17.03
CA ARG A 67 -2.76 0.81 17.88
C ARG A 67 -3.98 1.71 18.05
N ASN A 68 -3.82 3.03 17.93
CA ASN A 68 -4.90 4.00 18.05
C ASN A 68 -5.60 4.31 16.71
N GLU A 69 -5.15 3.70 15.61
CA GLU A 69 -5.77 3.85 14.29
C GLU A 69 -6.50 2.55 13.95
N GLU A 70 -7.82 2.47 14.18
CA GLU A 70 -8.63 1.28 13.83
C GLU A 70 -8.84 1.14 12.32
N VAL A 71 -8.73 2.26 11.59
CA VAL A 71 -8.90 2.31 10.14
C VAL A 71 -7.59 2.74 9.48
N VAL A 72 -7.22 2.05 8.40
CA VAL A 72 -6.09 2.38 7.54
C VAL A 72 -6.59 2.65 6.13
N ARG A 73 -6.30 3.84 5.62
CA ARG A 73 -6.59 4.26 4.25
C ARG A 73 -5.32 4.21 3.43
N LEU A 74 -5.30 3.32 2.46
CA LEU A 74 -4.19 3.14 1.53
C LEU A 74 -4.51 3.88 0.23
N LEU A 75 -3.49 4.54 -0.33
CA LEU A 75 -3.45 4.89 -1.73
C LEU A 75 -2.45 3.95 -2.38
N VAL A 76 -2.90 3.14 -3.33
CA VAL A 76 -2.07 2.11 -3.98
C VAL A 76 -2.10 2.27 -5.49
N THR A 77 -0.94 2.22 -6.13
CA THR A 77 -0.83 2.09 -7.57
C THR A 77 -0.83 0.60 -7.93
N ARG A 78 -1.64 0.20 -8.92
CA ARG A 78 -1.67 -1.19 -9.41
C ARG A 78 -1.58 -1.26 -10.92
N GLN A 79 -0.72 -2.13 -11.43
CA GLN A 79 -0.53 -2.26 -12.89
C GLN A 79 -1.83 -2.74 -13.60
N SER A 80 -2.63 -3.56 -12.92
CA SER A 80 -3.91 -4.02 -13.45
C SER A 80 -4.92 -2.88 -13.68
N LEU A 81 -4.88 -1.84 -12.84
CA LEU A 81 -5.76 -0.67 -13.00
C LEU A 81 -5.35 0.14 -14.22
N GLN A 82 -4.05 0.36 -14.38
CA GLN A 82 -3.46 1.01 -15.56
C GLN A 82 -3.93 0.37 -16.87
N LYS A 83 -3.93 -0.96 -16.93
CA LYS A 83 -4.40 -1.72 -18.10
C LYS A 83 -5.90 -1.53 -18.35
N ALA A 84 -6.72 -1.56 -17.29
CA ALA A 84 -8.16 -1.41 -17.40
C ALA A 84 -8.57 -0.01 -17.90
N VAL A 85 -7.93 1.04 -17.43
CA VAL A 85 -8.22 2.40 -17.90
C VAL A 85 -7.72 2.62 -19.31
N GLN A 86 -6.51 2.16 -19.65
CA GLN A 86 -6.01 2.24 -21.03
C GLN A 86 -6.99 1.59 -22.02
N GLN A 87 -7.57 0.44 -21.67
CA GLN A 87 -8.62 -0.20 -22.46
C GLN A 87 -9.89 0.66 -22.59
N SER A 88 -10.35 1.28 -21.49
CA SER A 88 -11.53 2.16 -21.52
C SER A 88 -11.33 3.46 -22.31
N MET A 89 -10.09 3.94 -22.47
CA MET A 89 -9.78 5.13 -23.27
C MET A 89 -9.66 4.81 -24.77
N MET A 90 -9.54 3.53 -25.14
CA MET A 90 -9.47 3.07 -26.53
C MET A 90 -10.84 2.63 -27.09
N SER A 91 -11.88 2.59 -26.24
CA SER A 91 -13.29 2.31 -26.61
C SER A 91 -14.07 3.60 -26.81
#